data_AF-A0A2E8RI98-F1
#
_entry.id   AF-A0A2E8RI98-F1
#
_cell.length_a   1.000
_cell.length_b   1.000
_cell.length_c   1.000
_cell.angle_alpha   90.00
_cell.angle_beta   90.00
_cell.angle_gamma   90.00
#
_symmetry.space_group_name_H-M   'P 1'
#
loop_
_entity.id
_entity.type
_entity.pdbx_description
1 polymer ?
#
loop_
_entity_poly.entity_id
_entity_poly.type
_entity_poly.pdbx_seq_one_letter_code
_entity_poly.pdbx_strand_id
1 'polypeptide(L)'
;MSVRKSPDYKTLIVVLGLYLLTGCSLSGKGFGNWTVRLPEDGDYFYAVGGPKAERIEANDQARAEMAKFISVTVDSEIERVTTEQSGQIETKVVDKIRLQAKETMENLSIVEVQRSQEGYYALARMPSRPIEEILDSLRFKKVPATMGEIGRSVALPGWGQIQKNQNRKGFSILSAQALTIGGTVLFSILKSSADEDMIYARTAGVRRAYQQDSQTFRSLMVGSLITGTAIYIYNLVDVTAVPKKVPLQP
;
A
#
# COMPACT_ATOMS: atom_id res chain seq x y z
N MET A 1 42.47 30.35 -16.16
CA MET A 1 42.58 28.90 -15.87
C MET A 1 41.72 28.63 -14.64
N SER A 2 40.52 28.06 -14.83
CA SER A 2 39.59 27.72 -13.73
C SER A 2 39.16 26.28 -13.94
N VAL A 3 39.54 25.41 -13.01
CA VAL A 3 39.24 23.98 -13.03
C VAL A 3 37.81 23.80 -12.51
N ARG A 4 36.83 23.62 -13.41
CA ARG A 4 35.49 23.15 -13.01
C ARG A 4 35.57 21.66 -12.70
N LYS A 5 35.31 21.31 -11.44
CA LYS A 5 35.09 19.93 -10.98
C LYS A 5 33.95 19.31 -11.78
N SER A 6 34.20 18.13 -12.34
CA SER A 6 33.20 17.27 -12.97
C SER A 6 32.07 16.97 -11.97
N PRO A 7 30.78 16.96 -12.39
CA PRO A 7 29.72 16.44 -11.55
C PRO A 7 29.99 14.96 -11.26
N ASP A 8 30.17 14.64 -9.98
CA ASP A 8 30.54 13.31 -9.50
C ASP A 8 29.32 12.38 -9.64
N TYR A 9 29.36 11.52 -10.65
CA TYR A 9 28.33 10.52 -10.97
C TYR A 9 28.06 9.54 -9.82
N LYS A 10 28.97 9.49 -8.83
CA LYS A 10 28.79 8.78 -7.56
C LYS A 10 27.61 9.32 -6.76
N THR A 11 27.31 10.61 -6.85
CA THR A 11 26.21 11.24 -6.11
C THR A 11 24.84 10.82 -6.64
N LEU A 12 24.72 10.54 -7.95
CA LEU A 12 23.45 10.14 -8.57
C LEU A 12 23.11 8.67 -8.29
N ILE A 13 24.12 7.81 -8.21
CA ILE A 13 23.96 6.39 -7.83
C ILE A 13 23.56 6.25 -6.36
N VAL A 14 24.02 7.16 -5.48
CA VAL A 14 23.63 7.18 -4.07
C VAL A 14 22.15 7.55 -3.89
N VAL A 15 21.59 8.43 -4.73
CA VAL A 15 20.16 8.80 -4.65
C VAL A 15 19.24 7.70 -5.17
N LEU A 16 19.66 6.94 -6.20
CA LEU A 16 18.89 5.77 -6.68
C LEU A 16 19.03 4.54 -5.77
N GLY A 17 20.19 4.36 -5.12
CA GLY A 17 20.44 3.27 -4.18
C GLY A 17 19.77 3.45 -2.82
N LEU A 18 19.41 4.68 -2.43
CA LEU A 18 18.74 4.94 -1.14
C LEU A 18 17.28 4.45 -1.10
N TYR A 19 16.62 4.26 -2.25
CA TYR A 19 15.24 3.76 -2.32
C TYR A 19 15.13 2.23 -2.21
N LEU A 20 16.24 1.49 -2.32
CA LEU A 20 16.26 0.02 -2.26
C LEU A 20 16.72 -0.55 -0.90
N LEU A 21 17.14 0.28 0.05
CA LEU A 21 17.71 -0.14 1.33
C LEU A 21 16.82 0.08 2.56
N THR A 22 15.54 0.41 2.40
CA THR A 22 14.55 0.27 3.49
C THR A 22 14.03 -1.16 3.56
N GLY A 23 14.94 -2.13 3.49
CA GLY A 23 14.68 -3.55 3.69
C GLY A 23 14.80 -3.89 5.18
N CYS A 24 13.65 -4.02 5.82
CA CYS A 24 13.36 -4.87 6.98
C CYS A 24 14.47 -5.01 8.05
N SER A 25 14.52 -4.07 8.99
CA SER A 25 14.97 -4.39 10.36
C SER A 25 13.74 -4.80 11.19
N LEU A 26 13.27 -6.03 10.99
CA LEU A 26 12.28 -6.68 11.88
C LEU A 26 13.05 -7.27 13.06
N SER A 27 13.52 -6.39 13.95
CA SER A 27 13.92 -6.81 15.29
C SER A 27 12.67 -7.27 16.01
N GLY A 28 12.62 -8.55 16.41
CA GLY A 28 11.52 -9.14 17.16
C GLY A 28 11.38 -8.43 18.51
N LYS A 29 10.57 -7.37 18.54
CA LYS A 29 10.15 -6.72 19.78
C LYS A 29 9.33 -7.76 20.55
N GLY A 30 9.81 -8.16 21.74
CA GLY A 30 8.94 -8.82 22.71
C GLY A 30 7.71 -7.94 22.97
N PHE A 31 6.57 -8.55 23.29
CA PHE A 31 5.27 -7.88 23.35
C PHE A 31 5.11 -6.88 24.52
N GLY A 32 6.21 -6.55 25.23
CA GLY A 32 6.19 -5.65 26.39
C GLY A 32 5.36 -6.22 27.55
N ASN A 33 4.81 -5.34 28.40
CA ASN A 33 3.93 -5.75 29.49
C ASN A 33 2.48 -5.86 29.02
N TRP A 34 2.21 -6.84 28.15
CA TRP A 34 0.91 -7.03 27.47
C TRP A 34 -0.23 -7.44 28.42
N THR A 35 0.07 -7.86 29.64
CA THR A 35 -0.93 -8.11 30.69
C THR A 35 -1.56 -6.82 31.22
N VAL A 36 -0.87 -5.68 31.08
CA VAL A 36 -1.38 -4.36 31.48
C VAL A 36 -1.86 -3.55 30.29
N ARG A 37 -1.12 -3.58 29.18
CA ARG A 37 -1.47 -2.83 27.96
C ARG A 37 -1.21 -3.69 26.74
N LEU A 38 -2.27 -3.97 25.99
CA LEU A 38 -2.18 -4.73 24.74
C LEU A 38 -1.22 -4.06 23.75
N PRO A 39 -0.52 -4.86 22.92
CA PRO A 39 0.28 -4.33 21.83
C PRO A 39 -0.57 -3.49 20.87
N GLU A 40 -0.07 -2.31 20.51
CA GLU A 40 -0.67 -1.48 19.47
C GLU A 40 -0.08 -1.87 18.12
N ASP A 41 -0.76 -2.77 17.43
CA ASP A 41 -0.46 -3.16 16.06
C ASP A 41 -1.73 -3.10 15.22
N GLY A 42 -1.69 -2.43 14.07
CA GLY A 42 -2.82 -2.36 13.15
C GLY A 42 -3.06 -3.66 12.37
N ASP A 43 -2.04 -4.53 12.29
CA ASP A 43 -2.11 -5.76 11.51
C ASP A 43 -2.71 -6.94 12.30
N TYR A 44 -2.90 -6.79 13.62
CA TYR A 44 -3.36 -7.86 14.50
C TYR A 44 -4.33 -7.39 15.57
N PHE A 45 -5.32 -8.23 15.87
CA PHE A 45 -6.10 -8.15 17.08
C PHE A 45 -5.44 -8.98 18.18
N TYR A 46 -5.52 -8.49 19.42
CA TYR A 46 -4.98 -9.16 20.59
C TYR A 46 -6.06 -9.38 21.65
N ALA A 47 -5.98 -10.51 22.34
CA ALA A 47 -6.83 -10.82 23.50
C ALA A 47 -6.01 -11.51 24.58
N VAL A 48 -6.33 -11.24 25.84
CA VAL A 48 -5.66 -11.84 26.99
C VAL A 48 -6.62 -12.74 27.73
N GLY A 49 -6.19 -13.97 28.00
CA GLY A 49 -6.83 -14.90 28.93
C GLY A 49 -6.02 -14.99 30.21
N GLY A 50 -6.67 -15.02 31.37
CA GLY A 50 -6.03 -15.10 32.68
C GLY A 50 -6.57 -14.07 33.68
N PRO A 51 -6.13 -14.16 34.94
CA PRO A 51 -5.27 -15.22 35.49
C PRO A 51 -6.00 -16.56 35.62
N LYS A 52 -5.30 -17.68 35.34
CA LYS A 52 -5.80 -19.06 35.53
C LYS A 52 -4.79 -19.98 36.21
N ALA A 53 -5.27 -21.01 36.90
CA ALA A 53 -4.40 -21.94 37.61
C ALA A 53 -3.51 -22.75 36.65
N GLU A 54 -4.07 -23.13 35.50
CA GLU A 54 -3.37 -23.89 34.48
C GLU A 54 -3.14 -23.10 33.19
N ARG A 55 -2.03 -23.41 32.51
CA ARG A 55 -1.70 -22.81 31.21
C ARG A 55 -2.76 -23.10 30.15
N ILE A 56 -3.35 -24.29 30.16
CA ILE A 56 -4.35 -24.70 29.16
C ILE A 56 -5.61 -23.84 29.33
N GLU A 57 -6.07 -23.67 30.56
CA GLU A 57 -7.21 -22.81 30.89
C GLU A 57 -6.97 -21.34 30.47
N ALA A 58 -5.76 -20.81 30.68
CA ALA A 58 -5.42 -19.47 30.24
C ALA A 58 -5.48 -19.33 28.72
N ASN A 59 -4.98 -20.33 27.97
CA ASN A 59 -5.04 -20.35 26.51
C ASN A 59 -6.48 -20.43 26.00
N ASP A 60 -7.31 -21.28 26.61
CA ASP A 60 -8.70 -21.46 26.23
C ASP A 60 -9.52 -20.19 26.53
N GLN A 61 -9.24 -19.54 27.66
CA GLN A 61 -9.82 -18.25 27.96
C GLN A 61 -9.39 -17.18 26.95
N ALA A 62 -8.10 -17.11 26.58
CA ALA A 62 -7.63 -16.13 25.59
C ALA A 62 -8.30 -16.31 24.22
N ARG A 63 -8.53 -17.58 23.82
CA ARG A 63 -9.29 -17.94 22.62
C ARG A 63 -10.75 -17.50 22.73
N ALA A 64 -11.38 -17.74 23.88
CA ALA A 64 -12.77 -17.36 24.13
C ALA A 64 -12.95 -15.83 24.13
N GLU A 65 -12.04 -15.08 24.75
CA GLU A 65 -12.07 -13.60 24.74
C GLU A 65 -11.90 -13.04 23.32
N MET A 66 -10.99 -13.61 22.53
CA MET A 66 -10.88 -13.24 21.10
C MET A 66 -12.16 -13.55 20.33
N ALA A 67 -12.74 -14.74 20.51
CA ALA A 67 -13.98 -15.13 19.84
C ALA A 67 -15.14 -14.18 20.19
N LYS A 68 -15.23 -13.81 21.47
CA LYS A 68 -16.23 -12.86 21.96
C LYS A 68 -16.02 -11.48 21.36
N PHE A 69 -14.79 -10.97 21.34
CA PHE A 69 -14.46 -9.69 20.71
C PHE A 69 -14.91 -9.66 19.25
N ILE A 70 -14.54 -10.68 18.47
CA ILE A 70 -14.91 -10.77 17.05
C ILE A 70 -16.42 -10.87 16.85
N SER A 71 -17.11 -11.70 17.63
CA SER A 71 -18.57 -11.80 17.54
C SER A 71 -19.23 -10.45 17.80
N VAL A 72 -18.83 -9.74 18.87
CA VAL A 72 -19.39 -8.43 19.21
C VAL A 72 -19.09 -7.39 18.13
N THR A 73 -17.86 -7.37 17.58
CA THR A 73 -17.50 -6.45 16.49
C THR A 73 -18.33 -6.72 15.23
N VAL A 74 -18.49 -7.98 14.84
CA VAL A 74 -19.26 -8.37 13.65
C VAL A 74 -20.75 -8.08 13.85
N ASP A 75 -21.32 -8.46 14.99
CA ASP A 75 -22.74 -8.22 15.28
C ASP A 75 -23.05 -6.71 15.37
N SER A 76 -22.19 -5.92 16.02
CA SER A 76 -22.32 -4.46 16.08
C SER A 76 -22.26 -3.82 14.69
N GLU A 77 -21.38 -4.33 13.82
CA GLU A 77 -21.28 -3.82 12.45
C GLU A 77 -22.51 -4.20 11.60
N ILE A 78 -23.02 -5.42 11.77
CA ILE A 78 -24.27 -5.85 11.12
C ILE A 78 -25.43 -4.95 11.54
N GLU A 79 -25.58 -4.69 12.85
CA GLU A 79 -26.64 -3.83 13.37
C GLU A 79 -26.52 -2.40 12.83
N ARG A 80 -25.29 -1.87 12.79
CA ARG A 80 -24.99 -0.55 12.24
C ARG A 80 -25.40 -0.45 10.77
N VAL A 81 -24.99 -1.41 9.94
CA VAL A 81 -25.34 -1.43 8.51
C VAL A 81 -26.84 -1.67 8.31
N THR A 82 -27.47 -2.55 9.11
CA THR A 82 -28.91 -2.82 9.04
C THR A 82 -29.72 -1.56 9.31
N THR A 83 -29.30 -0.79 10.32
CA THR A 83 -29.91 0.49 10.67
C THR A 83 -29.71 1.54 9.56
N GLU A 84 -28.50 1.64 9.02
CA GLU A 84 -28.16 2.55 7.91
C GLU A 84 -28.94 2.20 6.61
N GLN A 85 -29.30 0.93 6.40
CA GLN A 85 -29.99 0.43 5.20
C GLN A 85 -31.48 0.15 5.40
N SER A 86 -32.13 0.79 6.37
CA SER A 86 -33.58 0.66 6.61
C SER A 86 -34.07 -0.79 6.77
N GLY A 87 -33.24 -1.67 7.34
CA GLY A 87 -33.63 -3.04 7.71
C GLY A 87 -33.52 -4.11 6.62
N GLN A 88 -32.91 -3.83 5.46
CA GLN A 88 -32.92 -4.74 4.30
C GLN A 88 -31.69 -5.65 4.14
N ILE A 89 -31.05 -6.10 5.23
CA ILE A 89 -30.00 -7.13 5.08
C ILE A 89 -30.65 -8.52 5.05
N GLU A 90 -30.48 -9.23 3.94
CA GLU A 90 -30.90 -10.62 3.83
C GLU A 90 -30.28 -11.47 4.95
N THR A 91 -31.11 -12.23 5.67
CA THR A 91 -30.68 -13.10 6.79
C THR A 91 -29.60 -14.10 6.34
N LYS A 92 -29.66 -14.56 5.08
CA LYS A 92 -28.65 -15.45 4.47
C LYS A 92 -27.26 -14.82 4.39
N VAL A 93 -27.19 -13.50 4.18
CA VAL A 93 -25.92 -12.75 4.13
C VAL A 93 -25.34 -12.65 5.53
N VAL A 94 -26.17 -12.33 6.53
CA VAL A 94 -25.80 -12.30 7.95
C VAL A 94 -25.24 -13.66 8.40
N ASP A 95 -25.94 -14.75 8.07
CA ASP A 95 -25.50 -16.11 8.46
C ASP A 95 -24.18 -16.50 7.82
N LYS A 96 -23.99 -16.17 6.53
CA LYS A 96 -22.72 -16.39 5.83
C LYS A 96 -21.57 -15.63 6.49
N ILE A 97 -21.81 -14.38 6.90
CA ILE A 97 -20.80 -13.54 7.54
C ILE A 97 -20.41 -14.10 8.91
N ARG A 98 -21.39 -14.53 9.70
CA ARG A 98 -21.13 -15.21 10.98
C ARG A 98 -20.31 -16.49 10.78
N LEU A 99 -20.62 -17.25 9.73
CA LEU A 99 -19.85 -18.44 9.38
C LEU A 99 -18.39 -18.09 9.02
N GLN A 100 -18.18 -17.10 8.16
CA GLN A 100 -16.82 -16.65 7.77
C GLN A 100 -16.03 -16.08 8.94
N ALA A 101 -16.68 -15.34 9.85
CA ALA A 101 -16.05 -14.84 11.07
C ALA A 101 -15.61 -16.01 11.97
N LYS A 102 -16.43 -17.06 12.05
CA LYS A 102 -16.08 -18.29 12.78
C LYS A 102 -14.93 -19.07 12.13
N GLU A 103 -14.90 -19.18 10.81
CA GLU A 103 -13.80 -19.80 10.07
C GLU A 103 -12.49 -19.03 10.27
N THR A 104 -12.56 -17.70 10.35
CA THR A 104 -11.38 -16.85 10.59
C THR A 104 -10.69 -17.17 11.92
N MET A 105 -11.42 -17.70 12.90
CA MET A 105 -10.87 -18.11 14.20
C MET A 105 -9.80 -19.22 14.08
N GLU A 106 -9.74 -19.95 12.96
CA GLU A 106 -8.66 -20.90 12.69
C GLU A 106 -7.28 -20.22 12.57
N ASN A 107 -7.25 -18.93 12.24
CA ASN A 107 -6.02 -18.14 12.17
C ASN A 107 -5.55 -17.59 13.53
N LEU A 108 -6.28 -17.90 14.59
CA LEU A 108 -5.91 -17.51 15.95
C LEU A 108 -4.69 -18.29 16.41
N SER A 109 -3.69 -17.58 16.93
CA SER A 109 -2.50 -18.19 17.54
C SER A 109 -2.25 -17.64 18.94
N ILE A 110 -1.82 -18.51 19.87
CA ILE A 110 -1.28 -18.08 21.15
C ILE A 110 0.18 -17.69 20.92
N VAL A 111 0.53 -16.45 21.23
CA VAL A 111 1.87 -15.90 20.98
C VAL A 111 2.75 -15.86 22.19
N GLU A 112 2.16 -15.68 23.37
CA GLU A 112 2.91 -15.57 24.60
C GLU A 112 2.10 -16.11 25.76
N VAL A 113 2.79 -16.69 26.73
CA VAL A 113 2.21 -17.13 28.00
C VAL A 113 3.14 -16.68 29.11
N GLN A 114 2.59 -15.97 30.09
CA GLN A 114 3.33 -15.47 31.24
C GLN A 114 2.77 -16.07 32.53
N ARG A 115 3.64 -16.49 33.45
CA ARG A 115 3.26 -16.91 34.79
C ARG A 115 3.46 -15.74 35.77
N SER A 116 2.42 -15.40 36.52
CA SER A 116 2.49 -14.45 37.63
C SER A 116 2.23 -15.17 38.97
N GLN A 117 2.17 -14.40 40.07
CA GLN A 117 1.76 -14.91 41.38
C GLN A 117 0.27 -15.31 41.42
N GLU A 118 -0.56 -14.73 40.55
CA GLU A 118 -2.01 -14.94 40.50
C GLU A 118 -2.42 -16.08 39.56
N GLY A 119 -1.51 -16.52 38.68
CA GLY A 119 -1.75 -17.61 37.73
C GLY A 119 -1.04 -17.41 36.40
N TYR A 120 -1.47 -18.16 35.40
CA TYR A 120 -1.05 -18.03 34.01
C TYR A 120 -1.92 -17.02 33.27
N TYR A 121 -1.26 -16.20 32.44
CA TYR A 121 -1.86 -15.37 31.42
C TYR A 121 -1.43 -15.88 30.06
N ALA A 122 -2.30 -15.79 29.07
CA ALA A 122 -2.01 -16.12 27.68
C ALA A 122 -2.44 -14.96 26.77
N LEU A 123 -1.57 -14.60 25.83
CA LEU A 123 -1.85 -13.63 24.78
C LEU A 123 -2.20 -14.36 23.49
N ALA A 124 -3.43 -14.18 23.03
CA ALA A 124 -3.85 -14.58 21.70
C ALA A 124 -3.64 -13.43 20.71
N ARG A 125 -3.19 -13.75 19.50
CA ARG A 125 -3.21 -12.85 18.35
C ARG A 125 -4.05 -13.43 17.22
N MET A 126 -4.64 -12.55 16.43
CA MET A 126 -5.30 -12.91 15.18
C MET A 126 -5.01 -11.85 14.11
N PRO A 127 -4.72 -12.21 12.86
CA PRO A 127 -4.57 -11.23 11.78
C PRO A 127 -5.84 -10.39 11.62
N SER A 128 -5.71 -9.07 11.44
CA SER A 128 -6.86 -8.18 11.26
C SER A 128 -7.52 -8.31 9.90
N ARG A 129 -6.72 -8.56 8.85
CA ARG A 129 -7.17 -8.56 7.44
C ARG A 129 -8.42 -9.41 7.15
N PRO A 130 -8.54 -10.67 7.58
CA PRO A 130 -9.71 -11.47 7.20
C PRO A 130 -11.01 -10.90 7.80
N ILE A 131 -10.94 -10.35 9.01
CA ILE A 131 -12.09 -9.67 9.64
C ILE A 131 -12.40 -8.37 8.92
N GLU A 132 -11.40 -7.56 8.60
CA GLU A 132 -11.60 -6.33 7.82
C GLU A 132 -12.25 -6.62 6.47
N GLU A 133 -11.88 -7.71 5.79
CA GLU A 133 -12.51 -8.12 4.54
C GLU A 133 -13.98 -8.50 4.71
N ILE A 134 -14.32 -9.18 5.81
CA ILE A 134 -15.70 -9.52 6.17
C ILE A 134 -16.50 -8.24 6.44
N LEU A 135 -15.99 -7.33 7.26
CA LEU A 135 -16.65 -6.06 7.58
C LEU A 135 -16.77 -5.15 6.33
N ASP A 136 -15.76 -5.17 5.46
CA ASP A 136 -15.83 -4.46 4.18
C ASP A 136 -16.92 -5.03 3.27
N SER A 137 -17.13 -6.35 3.28
CA SER A 137 -18.18 -6.98 2.48
C SER A 137 -19.61 -6.62 2.94
N LEU A 138 -19.77 -6.26 4.22
CA LEU A 138 -21.02 -5.71 4.77
C LEU A 138 -21.30 -4.30 4.26
N ARG A 139 -20.26 -3.51 3.98
CA ARG A 139 -20.41 -2.11 3.60
C ARG A 139 -20.38 -1.91 2.08
N PHE A 140 -19.62 -2.75 1.38
CA PHE A 140 -19.24 -2.50 0.00
C PHE A 140 -19.37 -3.73 -0.90
N LYS A 141 -19.97 -3.53 -2.07
CA LYS A 141 -19.88 -4.45 -3.21
C LYS A 141 -18.64 -4.14 -4.04
N LYS A 142 -17.86 -5.18 -4.34
CA LYS A 142 -16.77 -5.11 -5.33
C LYS A 142 -17.36 -5.26 -6.74
N VAL A 143 -17.28 -4.22 -7.55
CA VAL A 143 -17.81 -4.19 -8.92
C VAL A 143 -16.64 -4.04 -9.91
N PRO A 144 -16.64 -4.75 -11.06
CA PRO A 144 -15.63 -4.54 -12.09
C PRO A 144 -15.62 -3.09 -12.58
N ALA A 145 -14.47 -2.65 -13.08
CA ALA A 145 -14.34 -1.31 -13.64
C ALA A 145 -15.29 -1.12 -14.83
N THR A 146 -15.95 0.03 -14.89
CA THR A 146 -16.83 0.38 -16.01
C THR A 146 -16.02 0.82 -17.23
N MET A 147 -16.57 0.62 -18.43
CA MET A 147 -15.91 1.05 -19.68
C MET A 147 -15.59 2.55 -19.71
N GLY A 148 -16.41 3.37 -19.03
CA GLY A 148 -16.14 4.81 -18.87
C GLY A 148 -14.93 5.12 -17.99
N GLU A 149 -14.65 4.32 -16.96
CA GLU A 149 -13.47 4.49 -16.09
C GLU A 149 -12.19 4.05 -16.80
N ILE A 150 -12.26 2.98 -17.59
CA ILE A 150 -11.17 2.51 -18.45
C ILE A 150 -10.87 3.57 -19.52
N GLY A 151 -11.89 4.04 -20.25
CA GLY A 151 -11.74 5.04 -21.30
C GLY A 151 -11.16 6.38 -20.79
N ARG A 152 -11.52 6.82 -19.59
CA ARG A 152 -10.93 8.01 -18.97
C ARG A 152 -9.48 7.81 -18.54
N SER A 153 -9.11 6.61 -18.11
CA SER A 153 -7.72 6.27 -17.75
C SER A 153 -6.82 6.13 -18.97
N VAL A 154 -7.40 5.79 -20.13
CA VAL A 154 -6.75 5.89 -21.44
C VAL A 154 -6.50 7.35 -21.81
N ALA A 155 -7.50 8.23 -21.60
CA ALA A 155 -7.38 9.65 -21.92
C ALA A 155 -6.36 10.38 -21.00
N LEU A 156 -6.44 10.15 -19.69
CA LEU A 156 -5.56 10.76 -18.70
C LEU A 156 -5.16 9.73 -17.63
N PRO A 157 -3.87 9.36 -17.55
CA PRO A 157 -3.41 8.34 -16.62
C PRO A 157 -3.63 8.79 -15.17
N GLY A 158 -4.16 7.91 -14.31
CA GLY A 158 -4.55 8.23 -12.93
C GLY A 158 -5.97 8.80 -12.76
N TRP A 159 -6.65 9.25 -13.82
CA TRP A 159 -8.00 9.83 -13.71
C TRP A 159 -9.07 8.82 -13.26
N GLY A 160 -9.08 7.61 -13.84
CA GLY A 160 -10.07 6.58 -13.43
C GLY A 160 -9.85 6.09 -12.01
N GLN A 161 -8.64 6.18 -11.47
CA GLN A 161 -8.35 5.82 -10.08
C GLN A 161 -8.93 6.82 -9.08
N ILE A 162 -8.94 8.12 -9.43
CA ILE A 162 -9.60 9.16 -8.63
C ILE A 162 -11.11 8.88 -8.54
N GLN A 163 -11.75 8.45 -9.64
CA GLN A 163 -13.18 8.08 -9.62
C GLN A 163 -13.50 6.81 -8.81
N LYS A 164 -12.50 5.95 -8.57
CA LYS A 164 -12.61 4.80 -7.66
C LYS A 164 -12.36 5.16 -6.19
N ASN A 165 -12.32 6.46 -5.84
CA ASN A 165 -11.93 6.97 -4.53
C ASN A 165 -10.50 6.57 -4.11
N GLN A 166 -9.63 6.22 -5.07
CA GLN A 166 -8.22 5.89 -4.83
C GLN A 166 -7.33 7.12 -5.11
N ASN A 167 -7.67 8.26 -4.51
CA ASN A 167 -7.09 9.57 -4.82
C ASN A 167 -5.56 9.61 -4.68
N ARG A 168 -5.01 8.97 -3.63
CA ARG A 168 -3.56 8.89 -3.44
C ARG A 168 -2.85 8.19 -4.60
N LYS A 169 -3.41 7.07 -5.06
CA LYS A 169 -2.87 6.32 -6.19
C LYS A 169 -3.02 7.12 -7.49
N GLY A 170 -4.21 7.62 -7.78
CA GLY A 170 -4.46 8.43 -8.98
C GLY A 170 -3.55 9.65 -9.07
N PHE A 171 -3.35 10.37 -7.97
CA PHE A 171 -2.44 11.52 -7.94
C PHE A 171 -0.97 11.12 -8.12
N SER A 172 -0.54 10.01 -7.52
CA SER A 172 0.83 9.51 -7.69
C SER A 172 1.15 9.13 -9.14
N ILE A 173 0.18 8.54 -9.85
CA ILE A 173 0.34 8.18 -11.27
C ILE A 173 0.34 9.43 -12.14
N LEU A 174 -0.57 10.38 -11.88
CA LEU A 174 -0.60 11.68 -12.57
C LEU A 174 0.73 12.44 -12.39
N SER A 175 1.25 12.50 -11.17
CA SER A 175 2.51 13.21 -10.90
C SER A 175 3.70 12.52 -11.54
N ALA A 176 3.77 11.19 -11.48
CA ALA A 176 4.80 10.42 -12.18
C ALA A 176 4.77 10.66 -13.70
N GLN A 177 3.57 10.80 -14.28
CA GLN A 177 3.43 11.07 -15.69
C GLN A 177 3.75 12.52 -16.08
N ALA A 178 3.39 13.48 -15.24
CA ALA A 178 3.81 14.86 -15.41
C ALA A 178 5.35 14.99 -15.36
N LEU A 179 6.00 14.24 -14.46
CA LEU A 179 7.46 14.21 -14.34
C LEU A 179 8.14 13.60 -15.57
N THR A 180 7.64 12.49 -16.11
CA THR A 180 8.25 11.86 -17.30
C THR A 180 8.04 12.69 -18.56
N ILE A 181 6.88 13.33 -18.74
CA ILE A 181 6.64 14.26 -19.84
C ILE A 181 7.53 15.50 -19.69
N GLY A 182 7.53 16.12 -18.52
CA GLY A 182 8.34 17.30 -18.22
C GLY A 182 9.84 17.04 -18.37
N GLY A 183 10.31 15.89 -17.88
CA GLY A 183 11.69 15.42 -18.04
C GLY A 183 12.07 15.24 -19.51
N THR A 184 11.19 14.64 -20.31
CA THR A 184 11.42 14.48 -21.76
C THR A 184 11.61 15.84 -22.45
N VAL A 185 10.74 16.81 -22.17
CA VAL A 185 10.84 18.17 -22.73
C VAL A 185 12.12 18.84 -22.27
N LEU A 186 12.43 18.78 -20.97
CA LEU A 186 13.64 19.38 -20.41
C LEU A 186 14.91 18.79 -21.04
N PHE A 187 15.01 17.46 -21.15
CA PHE A 187 16.16 16.81 -21.78
C PHE A 187 16.27 17.12 -23.27
N SER A 188 15.15 17.33 -23.97
CA SER A 188 15.16 17.80 -25.36
C SER A 188 15.76 19.20 -25.48
N ILE A 189 15.39 20.13 -24.59
CA ILE A 189 15.95 21.49 -24.56
C ILE A 189 17.45 21.45 -24.23
N LEU A 190 17.85 20.71 -23.19
CA LEU A 190 19.25 20.58 -22.79
C LEU A 190 20.11 19.93 -23.88
N LYS A 191 19.57 18.93 -24.57
CA LYS A 191 20.21 18.35 -25.74
C LYS A 191 20.41 19.41 -26.84
N SER A 192 19.36 20.14 -27.21
CA SER A 192 19.43 21.15 -28.26
C SER A 192 20.47 22.22 -27.94
N SER A 193 20.53 22.66 -26.68
CA SER A 193 21.54 23.61 -26.21
C SER A 193 22.96 23.05 -26.30
N ALA A 194 23.18 21.78 -25.95
CA ALA A 194 24.49 21.13 -26.09
C ALA A 194 24.91 20.98 -27.56
N ASP A 195 23.96 20.67 -28.45
CA ASP A 195 24.20 20.57 -29.89
C ASP A 195 24.59 21.95 -30.49
N GLU A 196 23.96 23.04 -30.05
CA GLU A 196 24.33 24.41 -30.46
C GLU A 196 25.72 24.80 -29.95
N ASP A 197 26.01 24.58 -28.66
CA ASP A 197 27.31 24.90 -28.06
C ASP A 197 28.46 24.12 -28.72
N MET A 198 28.20 22.91 -29.19
CA MET A 198 29.15 22.09 -29.94
C MET A 198 29.62 22.77 -31.24
N ILE A 199 28.73 23.52 -31.92
CA ILE A 199 29.03 24.23 -33.16
C ILE A 199 30.02 25.38 -32.89
N TYR A 200 29.84 26.09 -31.78
CA TYR A 200 30.66 27.25 -31.41
C TYR A 200 31.96 26.88 -30.66
N ALA A 201 32.17 25.61 -30.32
CA ALA A 201 33.35 25.14 -29.62
C ALA A 201 34.64 25.31 -30.45
N ARG A 202 35.60 26.08 -29.91
CA ARG A 202 36.89 26.39 -30.57
C ARG A 202 37.96 25.30 -30.43
N THR A 203 37.78 24.32 -29.54
CA THR A 203 38.76 23.26 -29.29
C THR A 203 38.12 21.88 -29.37
N ALA A 204 38.91 20.89 -29.79
CA ALA A 204 38.44 19.50 -29.90
C ALA A 204 38.01 18.90 -28.55
N GLY A 205 38.66 19.29 -27.44
CA GLY A 205 38.31 18.82 -26.10
C GLY A 205 36.93 19.31 -25.64
N VAL A 206 36.64 20.61 -25.86
CA VAL A 206 35.34 21.20 -25.52
C VAL A 206 34.24 20.63 -26.43
N ARG A 207 34.52 20.43 -27.72
CA ARG A 207 33.57 19.79 -28.64
C ARG A 207 33.20 18.37 -28.22
N ARG A 208 34.17 17.57 -27.76
CA ARG A 208 33.93 16.21 -27.23
C ARG A 208 33.08 16.24 -25.95
N ALA A 209 33.28 17.22 -25.08
CA ALA A 209 32.48 17.37 -23.86
C ALA A 209 30.99 17.63 -24.21
N TYR A 210 30.72 18.59 -25.10
CA TYR A 210 29.34 18.86 -25.55
C TYR A 210 28.71 17.69 -26.31
N GLN A 211 29.51 16.95 -27.09
CA GLN A 211 29.04 15.73 -27.74
C GLN A 211 28.63 14.66 -26.72
N GLN A 212 29.38 14.51 -25.64
CA GLN A 212 29.05 13.59 -24.55
C GLN A 212 27.79 14.04 -23.77
N ASP A 213 27.64 15.34 -23.53
CA ASP A 213 26.45 15.91 -22.87
C ASP A 213 25.20 15.71 -23.73
N SER A 214 25.27 15.99 -25.04
CA SER A 214 24.17 15.74 -25.99
C SER A 214 23.76 14.26 -26.02
N GLN A 215 24.72 13.33 -26.03
CA GLN A 215 24.44 11.89 -25.95
C GLN A 215 23.81 11.50 -24.61
N THR A 216 24.25 12.12 -23.52
CA THR A 216 23.70 11.89 -22.17
C THR A 216 22.26 12.38 -22.10
N PHE A 217 21.97 13.62 -22.53
CA PHE A 217 20.60 14.15 -22.55
C PHE A 217 19.70 13.36 -23.50
N ARG A 218 20.21 12.89 -24.64
CA ARG A 218 19.47 11.98 -25.53
C ARG A 218 19.09 10.68 -24.82
N SER A 219 20.03 10.06 -24.11
CA SER A 219 19.78 8.82 -23.37
C SER A 219 18.77 9.03 -22.25
N LEU A 220 18.86 10.14 -21.51
CA LEU A 220 17.90 10.52 -20.46
C LEU A 220 16.50 10.79 -21.02
N MET A 221 16.41 11.49 -22.16
CA MET A 221 15.14 11.71 -22.88
C MET A 221 14.48 10.38 -23.27
N VAL A 222 15.23 9.48 -23.90
CA VAL A 222 14.73 8.15 -24.30
C VAL A 222 14.33 7.33 -23.07
N GLY A 223 15.12 7.35 -22.00
CA GLY A 223 14.79 6.70 -20.73
C GLY A 223 13.50 7.23 -20.12
N SER A 224 13.30 8.55 -20.14
CA SER A 224 12.08 9.21 -19.64
C SER A 224 10.84 8.79 -20.45
N LEU A 225 10.97 8.68 -21.77
CA LEU A 225 9.89 8.20 -22.65
C LEU A 225 9.51 6.75 -22.33
N ILE A 226 10.49 5.85 -22.25
CA ILE A 226 10.26 4.43 -21.95
C ILE A 226 9.58 4.29 -20.57
N THR A 227 10.09 5.03 -19.58
CA THR A 227 9.53 5.04 -18.22
C THR A 227 8.09 5.54 -18.21
N GLY A 228 7.80 6.65 -18.92
CA GLY A 228 6.45 7.17 -19.08
C GLY A 228 5.51 6.15 -19.73
N THR A 229 5.95 5.45 -20.79
CA THR A 229 5.14 4.40 -21.42
C THR A 229 4.86 3.24 -20.46
N ALA A 230 5.85 2.80 -19.69
CA ALA A 230 5.67 1.74 -18.70
C ALA A 230 4.65 2.13 -17.62
N ILE A 231 4.73 3.35 -17.09
CA ILE A 231 3.76 3.88 -16.11
C ILE A 231 2.35 3.93 -16.71
N TYR A 232 2.23 4.34 -17.98
CA TYR A 232 0.95 4.40 -18.67
C TYR A 232 0.31 3.00 -18.81
N ILE A 233 1.08 1.99 -19.22
CA ILE A 233 0.62 0.60 -19.30
C ILE A 233 0.21 0.09 -17.92
N TYR A 234 1.04 0.33 -16.89
CA TYR A 234 0.73 -0.04 -15.52
C TYR A 234 -0.61 0.55 -15.06
N ASN A 235 -0.86 1.82 -15.33
CA ASN A 235 -2.13 2.47 -15.00
C ASN A 235 -3.35 1.80 -15.67
N LEU A 236 -3.23 1.37 -16.93
CA LEU A 236 -4.31 0.66 -17.62
C LEU A 236 -4.59 -0.71 -16.99
N VAL A 237 -3.53 -1.44 -16.64
CA VAL A 237 -3.65 -2.74 -15.94
C VAL A 237 -4.27 -2.55 -14.55
N ASP A 238 -3.81 -1.57 -13.78
CA ASP A 238 -4.31 -1.33 -12.42
C ASP A 238 -5.79 -0.92 -12.43
N VAL A 239 -6.20 -0.06 -13.38
CA VAL A 239 -7.60 0.34 -13.54
C VAL A 239 -8.49 -0.82 -13.97
N THR A 240 -7.99 -1.80 -14.73
CA THR A 240 -8.79 -2.96 -15.16
C THR A 240 -8.82 -4.06 -14.11
N ALA A 241 -7.71 -4.33 -13.43
CA ALA A 241 -7.56 -5.43 -12.48
C ALA A 241 -8.17 -5.13 -11.10
N VAL A 242 -8.16 -3.87 -10.64
CA VAL A 242 -8.63 -3.53 -9.30
C VAL A 242 -10.14 -3.23 -9.30
N PRO A 243 -10.97 -4.04 -8.63
CA PRO A 243 -12.41 -3.79 -8.55
C PRO A 243 -12.72 -2.55 -7.72
N LYS A 244 -13.80 -1.86 -8.09
CA LYS A 244 -14.31 -0.69 -7.39
C LYS A 244 -15.10 -1.13 -6.16
N LYS A 245 -14.86 -0.50 -5.01
CA LYS A 245 -15.73 -0.62 -3.82
C LYS A 245 -16.89 0.36 -3.99
N VAL A 246 -18.11 -0.16 -4.11
CA VAL A 246 -19.35 0.64 -4.19
C VAL A 246 -20.15 0.35 -2.92
N PRO A 247 -20.63 1.37 -2.18
CA PRO A 247 -21.47 1.12 -1.01
C PRO A 247 -22.69 0.31 -1.41
N LEU A 248 -23.09 -0.64 -0.58
CA LEU A 248 -24.37 -1.32 -0.74
C LEU A 248 -25.47 -0.25 -0.60
N GLN A 249 -26.19 0.02 -1.69
CA GLN A 249 -27.35 0.92 -1.67
C GLN A 249 -28.49 0.21 -0.91
N PRO A 250 -29.29 0.95 -0.11
CA PRO A 250 -30.50 0.43 0.48
C PRO A 250 -31.54 0.04 -0.57
#